data_AF-A0A101QTI7-F1
#
_entry.id   AF-A0A101QTI7-F1
#
_cell.length_a   1.000
_cell.length_b   1.000
_cell.length_c   1.000
_cell.angle_alpha   90.00
_cell.angle_beta   90.00
_cell.angle_gamma   90.00
#
_symmetry.space_group_name_H-M   'P 1'
#
loop_
_entity.id
_entity.type
_entity.pdbx_description
1 polymer ?
#
loop_
_entity_poly.entity_id
_entity_poly.type
_entity_poly.pdbx_seq_one_letter_code
_entity_poly.pdbx_strand_id
1 'polypeptide(L)'
;MSALRPGDITDEMIQAMDAAKRQGLQKDLRALAANIRAHAEGRYDSAEPGWRAGVEWTLLWMENTAAQLTEGTPGAGVGGRGQGVSPE
;
A
#
# COMPACT_ATOMS: atom_id res chain seq x y z
N MET A 1 23.10 -18.38 22.67
CA MET A 1 22.21 -17.71 21.69
C MET A 1 22.67 -16.27 21.58
N SER A 2 23.32 -15.90 20.48
CA SER A 2 23.74 -14.50 20.27
C SER A 2 22.52 -13.66 19.91
N ALA A 3 22.30 -12.56 20.63
CA ALA A 3 21.25 -11.61 20.31
C ALA A 3 21.63 -10.86 19.01
N LEU A 4 20.71 -10.82 18.05
CA LEU A 4 20.83 -9.99 16.85
C LEU A 4 21.05 -8.53 17.27
N ARG A 5 22.14 -7.92 16.82
CA ARG A 5 22.41 -6.51 17.05
C ARG A 5 21.61 -5.68 16.06
N PRO A 6 21.22 -4.44 16.40
CA PRO A 6 20.51 -3.54 15.48
C PRO A 6 21.20 -3.29 14.12
N GLY A 7 22.50 -3.58 13.99
CA GLY A 7 23.26 -3.49 12.73
C GLY A 7 23.30 -4.78 11.91
N ASP A 8 22.70 -5.87 12.38
CA ASP A 8 22.69 -7.17 11.69
C ASP A 8 21.53 -7.32 10.69
N ILE A 9 20.62 -6.34 10.64
CA ILE A 9 19.54 -6.30 9.65
C ILE A 9 20.13 -5.77 8.33
N THR A 10 20.20 -6.62 7.33
CA THR A 10 20.69 -6.24 6.00
C THR A 10 19.63 -5.45 5.23
N ASP A 11 20.05 -4.68 4.23
CA ASP A 11 19.14 -4.00 3.31
C ASP A 11 18.18 -4.98 2.61
N GLU A 12 18.63 -6.21 2.33
CA GLU A 12 17.80 -7.27 1.77
C GLU A 12 16.69 -7.69 2.74
N MET A 13 16.99 -7.81 4.03
CA MET A 13 15.99 -8.11 5.06
C MET A 13 14.97 -6.98 5.18
N ILE A 14 15.41 -5.71 5.12
CA ILE A 14 14.52 -4.55 5.12
C ILE A 14 13.59 -4.58 3.90
N GLN A 15 14.14 -4.81 2.71
CA GLN A 15 13.36 -4.91 1.48
C GLN A 15 12.35 -6.07 1.51
N ALA A 16 12.76 -7.22 2.05
CA ALA A 16 11.88 -8.38 2.20
C ALA A 16 10.74 -8.10 3.20
N MET A 17 11.03 -7.42 4.31
CA MET A 17 10.01 -6.99 5.27
C MET A 17 9.03 -5.99 4.65
N ASP A 18 9.51 -5.01 3.90
CA ASP A 18 8.66 -4.03 3.21
C ASP A 18 7.82 -4.67 2.11
N ALA A 19 8.37 -5.65 1.38
CA ALA A 19 7.62 -6.43 0.41
C ALA A 19 6.51 -7.24 1.10
N ALA A 20 6.83 -7.95 2.19
CA ALA A 20 5.85 -8.72 2.96
C ALA A 20 4.73 -7.84 3.53
N LYS A 21 5.07 -6.66 4.06
CA LYS A 21 4.10 -5.67 4.56
C LYS A 21 3.17 -5.19 3.45
N ARG A 22 3.72 -4.82 2.28
CA ARG A 22 2.94 -4.38 1.12
C ARG A 22 2.01 -5.47 0.63
N GLN A 23 2.51 -6.70 0.51
CA GLN A 23 1.73 -7.86 0.09
C GLN A 23 0.60 -8.20 1.08
N GLY A 24 0.88 -8.14 2.39
CA GLY A 24 -0.13 -8.34 3.43
C GLY A 24 -1.25 -7.31 3.31
N LEU A 25 -0.91 -6.03 3.28
CA LEU A 25 -1.88 -4.93 3.16
C LEU A 25 -2.69 -5.03 1.86
N GLN A 26 -2.05 -5.35 0.74
CA GLN A 26 -2.72 -5.58 -0.55
C GLN A 26 -3.77 -6.69 -0.45
N LYS A 27 -3.45 -7.81 0.20
CA LYS A 27 -4.38 -8.92 0.40
C LYS A 27 -5.57 -8.50 1.27
N ASP A 28 -5.29 -7.78 2.37
CA ASP A 28 -6.33 -7.34 3.30
C ASP A 28 -7.29 -6.33 2.66
N LEU A 29 -6.77 -5.40 1.85
CA LEU A 29 -7.60 -4.44 1.10
C LEU A 29 -8.52 -5.15 0.09
N ARG A 30 -8.02 -6.17 -0.63
CA ARG A 30 -8.85 -6.96 -1.56
C ARG A 30 -9.94 -7.74 -0.83
N ALA A 31 -9.61 -8.35 0.31
CA ALA A 31 -10.59 -9.05 1.13
C ALA A 31 -11.67 -8.09 1.66
N LEU A 32 -11.27 -6.91 2.12
CA LEU A 32 -12.20 -5.88 2.59
C LEU A 32 -13.13 -5.40 1.47
N ALA A 33 -12.59 -5.14 0.27
CA ALA A 33 -13.40 -4.74 -0.88
C ALA A 33 -14.44 -5.82 -1.24
N ALA A 34 -14.07 -7.09 -1.22
CA ALA A 34 -15.01 -8.21 -1.45
C ALA A 34 -16.12 -8.25 -0.39
N ASN A 35 -15.77 -8.07 0.89
CA ASN A 35 -16.74 -8.05 1.98
C ASN A 35 -17.71 -6.86 1.86
N ILE A 36 -17.22 -5.68 1.49
CA ILE A 36 -18.06 -4.50 1.27
C ILE A 36 -19.03 -4.73 0.11
N ARG A 37 -18.57 -5.33 -1.00
CA ARG A 37 -19.45 -5.68 -2.12
C ARG A 37 -20.56 -6.62 -1.70
N ALA A 38 -20.22 -7.70 -1.00
CA ALA A 38 -21.20 -8.67 -0.51
C ALA A 38 -22.23 -8.03 0.43
N HIS A 39 -21.78 -7.13 1.31
CA HIS A 39 -22.69 -6.38 2.20
C HIS A 39 -23.58 -5.38 1.45
N ALA A 40 -23.09 -4.83 0.34
CA ALA A 40 -23.79 -3.81 -0.43
C ALA A 40 -24.75 -4.37 -1.49
N GLU A 41 -24.52 -5.58 -1.98
CA GLU A 41 -25.26 -6.21 -3.08
C GLU A 41 -26.77 -6.22 -2.86
N GLY A 42 -27.23 -6.51 -1.63
CA GLY A 42 -28.66 -6.50 -1.29
C GLY A 42 -29.25 -5.14 -0.92
N ARG A 43 -28.45 -4.07 -0.96
CA ARG A 43 -28.85 -2.73 -0.50
C ARG A 43 -28.85 -1.69 -1.60
N TYR A 44 -28.18 -1.93 -2.74
CA TYR A 44 -28.02 -0.91 -3.78
C TYR A 44 -29.33 -0.40 -4.37
N ASP A 45 -30.32 -1.28 -4.55
CA ASP A 45 -31.60 -0.92 -5.17
C ASP A 45 -32.49 -0.04 -4.26
N SER A 46 -32.27 -0.10 -2.94
CA SER A 46 -33.04 0.64 -1.94
C SER A 46 -32.23 1.69 -1.19
N ALA A 47 -30.96 1.87 -1.53
CA ALA A 47 -30.08 2.79 -0.83
C ALA A 47 -30.21 4.21 -1.36
N GLU A 48 -30.06 5.18 -0.45
CA GLU A 48 -29.93 6.58 -0.81
C GLU A 48 -28.77 6.76 -1.81
N PRO A 49 -28.91 7.60 -2.86
CA PRO A 49 -27.88 7.79 -3.88
C PRO A 49 -26.50 8.14 -3.32
N GLY A 50 -26.46 8.94 -2.24
CA GLY A 50 -25.22 9.31 -1.57
C GLY A 50 -24.54 8.13 -0.86
N TRP A 51 -25.32 7.18 -0.33
CA TRP A 51 -24.76 5.96 0.26
C TRP A 51 -24.10 5.10 -0.81
N ARG A 52 -24.78 4.89 -1.94
CA ARG A 52 -24.25 4.11 -3.05
C ARG A 52 -22.96 4.71 -3.59
N ALA A 53 -22.94 6.02 -3.83
CA ALA A 53 -21.74 6.73 -4.28
C ALA A 53 -20.58 6.59 -3.29
N GLY A 54 -20.85 6.63 -1.97
CA GLY A 54 -19.84 6.43 -0.94
C GLY A 54 -19.24 5.02 -0.94
N VAL A 55 -20.05 3.99 -1.17
CA VAL A 55 -19.56 2.61 -1.31
C VAL A 55 -18.71 2.45 -2.57
N GLU A 56 -19.20 2.94 -3.72
CA GLU A 56 -18.47 2.86 -4.99
C GLU A 56 -17.12 3.60 -4.92
N TRP A 57 -17.09 4.80 -4.32
CA TRP A 57 -15.85 5.54 -4.11
C TRP A 57 -14.86 4.79 -3.20
N THR A 58 -15.36 4.18 -2.12
CA THR A 58 -14.55 3.40 -1.18
C THR A 58 -13.92 2.19 -1.86
N LEU A 59 -14.71 1.46 -2.66
CA LEU A 59 -14.22 0.30 -3.42
C LEU A 59 -13.14 0.71 -4.42
N LEU A 60 -13.37 1.80 -5.16
CA LEU A 60 -12.39 2.33 -6.11
C LEU A 60 -11.07 2.69 -5.43
N TRP A 61 -11.12 3.33 -4.26
CA TRP A 61 -9.94 3.67 -3.49
C TRP A 61 -9.15 2.42 -3.07
N MET A 62 -9.82 1.41 -2.50
CA MET A 62 -9.18 0.17 -2.07
C MET A 62 -8.49 -0.56 -3.22
N GLU A 63 -9.13 -0.63 -4.38
CA GLU A 63 -8.58 -1.31 -5.56
C GLU A 63 -7.37 -0.60 -6.13
N ASN A 64 -7.43 0.74 -6.24
CA ASN A 64 -6.31 1.55 -6.71
C ASN A 64 -5.11 1.44 -5.75
N THR A 65 -5.34 1.50 -4.43
CA THR A 65 -4.27 1.33 -3.44
C THR A 65 -3.67 -0.08 -3.49
N ALA A 66 -4.50 -1.12 -3.62
CA ALA A 66 -3.99 -2.49 -3.77
C ALA A 66 -3.18 -2.68 -5.06
N ALA A 67 -3.55 -2.02 -6.16
CA ALA A 67 -2.78 -2.04 -7.41
C ALA A 67 -1.40 -1.39 -7.22
N GLN A 68 -1.35 -0.19 -6.62
CA GLN A 68 -0.09 0.52 -6.34
C GLN A 68 0.85 -0.21 -5.37
N LEU A 69 0.32 -1.07 -4.51
CA LEU A 69 1.14 -1.94 -3.64
C LEU A 69 1.75 -3.12 -4.41
N THR A 70 1.21 -3.46 -5.59
CA THR A 70 1.68 -4.54 -6.47
C THR A 70 2.70 -4.04 -7.48
N GLU A 71 2.37 -2.91 -8.10
CA GLU A 71 3.23 -2.18 -9.01
C GLU A 71 4.24 -1.44 -8.16
N GLY A 72 5.36 -2.10 -7.83
CA GLY A 72 6.39 -1.54 -6.95
C GLY A 72 6.60 -0.06 -7.26
N THR A 73 6.32 0.82 -6.29
CA THR A 73 6.47 2.26 -6.46
C THR A 73 7.86 2.51 -7.05
N PRO A 74 7.98 3.22 -8.20
CA PRO A 74 9.27 3.75 -8.62
C PRO A 74 9.61 4.90 -7.67
N GLY A 75 9.98 4.55 -6.44
CA GLY A 75 10.69 5.41 -5.53
C GLY A 75 12.15 5.38 -5.97
N ALA A 76 12.46 6.24 -6.93
CA ALA A 76 13.80 6.54 -7.36
C ALA A 76 14.75 6.64 -6.16
N GLY A 77 15.90 5.96 -6.27
CA GLY A 77 17.04 6.30 -5.44
C GLY A 77 17.30 7.80 -5.58
N VAL A 78 17.17 8.52 -4.47
CA VAL A 78 17.88 9.80 -4.31
C VAL A 78 19.34 9.42 -4.14
N GLY A 79 19.98 9.18 -5.29
CA GLY A 79 21.42 9.13 -5.44
C GLY A 79 22.02 10.44 -4.94
N GLY A 80 23.21 10.31 -4.35
CA GLY A 80 23.94 11.37 -3.69
C GLY A 80 23.98 12.67 -4.48
N ARG A 81 23.47 13.74 -3.85
CA ARG A 81 23.89 15.09 -4.21
C ARG A 81 25.31 15.26 -3.68
N GLY A 82 26.26 15.14 -4.60
CA GLY A 82 27.66 15.41 -4.41
C GLY A 82 27.91 16.76 -3.73
N GLN A 83 28.88 16.70 -2.85
CA GLN A 83 29.62 17.78 -2.24
C GLN A 83 30.38 18.60 -3.32
N GLY A 84 30.48 19.93 -3.15
CA GLY A 84 31.35 20.84 -3.91
C GLY A 84 30.69 21.43 -5.16
N VAL A 85 30.74 22.74 -5.47
CA VAL A 85 31.66 23.81 -5.11
C VAL A 85 30.96 25.17 -5.25
N SER A 86 31.31 26.15 -4.40
CA SER A 86 30.99 27.57 -4.60
C SER A 86 31.84 28.16 -5.72
N PRO A 87 31.30 29.04 -6.59
CA PRO A 87 32.09 30.06 -7.24
C PRO A 87 32.02 31.38 -6.46
N GLU A 88 33.12 32.12 -6.55
CA GLU A 88 33.39 33.42 -5.92
C GLU A 88 32.48 34.55 -6.40
#